data_AF-A0A7V4XBL0-F1
#
_entry.id   AF-A0A7V4XBL0-F1
#
_cell.length_a   1.000
_cell.length_b   1.000
_cell.length_c   1.000
_cell.angle_alpha   90.00
_cell.angle_beta   90.00
_cell.angle_gamma   90.00
#
_symmetry.space_group_name_H-M   'P 1'
#
loop_
_entity.id
_entity.type
_entity.pdbx_description
1 polymer ?
#
loop_
_entity_poly.entity_id
_entity_poly.type
_entity_poly.pdbx_seq_one_letter_code
_entity_poly.pdbx_strand_id
1 'polypeptide(L)'
;MKTIRSMLVLALLFIAVTQCGAQSLQVTTTPTSAQVKRGAVVAMNVNLKNVLAPRDPVTITAEAQWEDEYGVPGTTTASATINVVQPIKINTYKVAIPALFDFVAGSAKIDGQPATPVLEADRLTFALERTLLEGKSVSLEYSVKAQ
;
A
#
# COMPACT_ATOMS: atom_id res chain seq x y z
N MET A 1 11.17 -1.88 52.43
CA MET A 1 10.61 -3.01 51.64
C MET A 1 9.32 -2.55 50.96
N LYS A 2 9.15 -2.96 49.69
CA LYS A 2 7.99 -2.75 48.79
C LYS A 2 7.90 -1.38 48.09
N THR A 3 8.75 -1.17 47.08
CA THR A 3 8.47 -0.25 45.97
C THR A 3 7.66 -0.98 44.89
N ILE A 4 6.44 -0.49 44.68
CA ILE A 4 5.49 -0.96 43.68
C ILE A 4 6.04 -0.63 42.28
N ARG A 5 6.31 -1.66 41.48
CA ARG A 5 6.64 -1.51 40.05
C ARG A 5 5.35 -1.33 39.25
N SER A 6 4.94 -0.09 39.03
CA SER A 6 3.89 0.24 38.06
C SER A 6 4.46 0.09 36.65
N MET A 7 4.18 -1.05 36.02
CA MET A 7 4.52 -1.34 34.63
C MET A 7 3.38 -0.80 33.74
N LEU A 8 3.55 0.43 33.24
CA LEU A 8 2.62 1.03 32.28
C LEU A 8 2.93 0.46 30.89
N VAL A 9 2.17 -0.56 30.48
CA VAL A 9 2.19 -1.08 29.10
C VAL A 9 1.33 -0.14 28.25
N LEU A 10 1.97 0.81 27.59
CA LEU A 10 1.30 1.68 26.63
C LEU A 10 1.33 1.01 25.25
N ALA A 11 0.38 0.10 25.02
CA ALA A 11 0.12 -0.45 23.69
C ALA A 11 -0.66 0.60 22.87
N LEU A 12 0.05 1.55 22.26
CA LEU A 12 -0.52 2.50 21.31
C LEU A 12 -0.89 1.77 20.00
N LEU A 13 -2.10 1.22 19.96
CA LEU A 13 -2.75 0.81 18.72
C LEU A 13 -3.25 2.09 18.03
N PHE A 14 -2.38 2.75 17.26
CA PHE A 14 -2.79 3.85 16.37
C PHE A 14 -3.57 3.27 15.20
N ILE A 15 -4.87 3.03 15.37
CA ILE A 15 -5.79 2.86 14.25
C ILE A 15 -6.23 4.25 13.81
N ALA A 16 -5.47 4.89 12.93
CA ALA A 16 -5.89 6.10 12.25
C ALA A 16 -6.99 5.75 11.22
N VAL A 17 -8.22 5.50 11.68
CA VAL A 17 -9.39 5.42 10.79
C VAL A 17 -9.87 6.84 10.54
N THR A 18 -9.31 7.50 9.53
CA THR A 18 -9.91 8.73 8.99
C THR A 18 -10.09 8.58 7.49
N GLN A 19 -11.32 8.18 7.12
CA GLN A 19 -12.21 8.80 6.13
C GLN A 19 -13.16 7.74 5.58
N CYS A 20 -14.46 7.99 5.76
CA CYS A 20 -15.54 7.21 5.14
C CYS A 20 -15.56 7.53 3.63
N GLY A 21 -14.64 6.89 2.92
CA GLY A 21 -14.53 6.77 1.48
C GLY A 21 -13.60 5.58 1.30
N ALA A 22 -13.96 4.61 0.47
CA ALA A 22 -13.10 3.45 0.25
C ALA A 22 -11.75 3.95 -0.28
N GLN A 23 -10.74 4.04 0.59
CA GLN A 23 -9.40 4.46 0.20
C GLN A 23 -8.86 3.38 -0.74
N SER A 24 -8.48 3.78 -1.95
CA SER A 24 -7.98 2.88 -2.98
C SER A 24 -6.67 2.19 -2.57
N LEU A 25 -5.91 2.84 -1.68
CA LEU A 25 -4.68 2.35 -1.10
C LEU A 25 -4.86 2.07 0.40
N GLN A 26 -4.60 0.84 0.82
CA GLN A 26 -4.47 0.47 2.23
C GLN A 26 -3.01 0.59 2.65
N VAL A 27 -2.77 1.21 3.80
CA VAL A 27 -1.43 1.33 4.42
C VAL A 27 -1.45 0.65 5.79
N THR A 28 -0.60 -0.35 5.97
CA THR A 28 -0.44 -1.06 7.25
C THR A 28 0.98 -0.91 7.73
N THR A 29 1.19 -0.48 8.97
CA THR A 29 2.53 -0.38 9.59
C THR A 29 2.58 -1.25 10.83
N THR A 30 3.57 -2.14 10.92
CA THR A 30 3.72 -3.11 12.00
C THR A 30 5.15 -3.07 12.54
N PRO A 31 5.36 -2.67 13.81
CA PRO A 31 6.66 -2.79 14.46
C PRO A 31 6.95 -4.27 14.81
N THR A 32 8.22 -4.68 14.78
CA THR A 32 8.61 -6.02 15.24
C THR A 32 8.49 -6.20 16.76
N SER A 33 8.37 -5.10 17.50
CA SER A 33 8.10 -5.10 18.94
C SER A 33 7.23 -3.93 19.34
N ALA A 34 6.23 -4.18 20.19
CA ALA A 34 5.41 -3.14 20.82
C ALA A 34 6.10 -2.44 22.00
N GLN A 35 7.28 -2.92 22.40
CA GLN A 35 8.06 -2.37 23.51
C GLN A 35 9.52 -2.19 23.10
N VAL A 36 10.13 -1.09 23.52
CA VAL A 36 11.53 -0.78 23.23
C VAL A 36 12.24 -0.32 24.49
N LYS A 37 13.50 -0.77 24.65
CA LYS A 37 14.41 -0.23 25.67
C LYS A 37 15.32 0.80 25.02
N ARG A 38 15.81 1.76 25.81
CA ARG A 38 16.84 2.71 25.36
C ARG A 38 17.98 1.97 24.65
N GLY A 39 18.40 2.49 23.50
CA GLY A 39 19.45 1.94 22.66
C GLY A 39 19.04 0.73 21.81
N ALA A 40 17.86 0.15 22.01
CA ALA A 40 17.39 -0.98 21.21
C ALA A 40 16.87 -0.51 19.84
N VAL A 41 17.12 -1.35 18.83
CA VAL A 41 16.63 -1.17 17.47
C VAL A 41 15.30 -1.89 17.31
N VAL A 42 14.33 -1.23 16.69
CA VAL A 42 13.02 -1.77 16.33
C VAL A 42 12.89 -1.69 14.81
N ALA A 43 12.61 -2.83 14.18
CA ALA A 43 12.31 -2.86 12.76
C ALA A 43 10.81 -2.57 12.56
N MET A 44 10.52 -1.85 11.48
CA MET A 44 9.21 -1.40 11.07
C MET A 44 8.93 -1.98 9.69
N ASN A 45 7.83 -2.72 9.57
CA ASN A 45 7.35 -3.23 8.31
C ASN A 45 6.14 -2.40 7.88
N VAL A 46 6.13 -1.91 6.64
CA VAL A 46 4.99 -1.20 6.05
C VAL A 46 4.54 -1.95 4.81
N ASN A 47 3.23 -2.15 4.68
CA ASN A 47 2.62 -2.69 3.47
C ASN A 47 1.71 -1.64 2.87
N LEU A 48 1.93 -1.32 1.60
CA LEU A 48 1.07 -0.45 0.80
C LEU A 48 0.36 -1.32 -0.24
N LYS A 49 -0.95 -1.45 -0.16
CA LYS A 49 -1.74 -2.38 -0.98
C LYS A 49 -2.84 -1.67 -1.75
N ASN A 50 -2.93 -1.93 -3.06
CA ASN A 50 -4.09 -1.54 -3.85
C ASN A 50 -5.27 -2.46 -3.47
N VAL A 51 -6.31 -1.87 -2.88
CA VAL A 51 -7.52 -2.59 -2.41
C VAL A 51 -8.74 -2.31 -3.28
N LEU A 52 -8.56 -1.66 -4.45
CA LEU A 52 -9.63 -1.55 -5.43
C LEU A 52 -10.05 -2.95 -5.89
N ALA A 53 -11.35 -3.19 -5.88
CA ALA A 53 -11.92 -4.35 -6.55
C ALA A 53 -11.76 -4.18 -8.08
N PRO A 54 -11.48 -5.26 -8.82
CA PRO A 54 -11.50 -5.22 -10.27
C PRO A 54 -12.84 -4.69 -10.79
N ARG A 55 -12.81 -3.89 -11.86
CA ARG A 55 -14.03 -3.46 -12.55
C ARG A 55 -14.55 -4.58 -13.44
N ASP A 56 -15.87 -4.59 -13.61
CA ASP A 56 -16.51 -5.46 -14.58
C ASP A 56 -15.94 -5.18 -15.99
N PRO A 57 -15.67 -6.23 -16.78
CA PRO A 57 -15.27 -6.07 -18.16
C PRO A 57 -16.33 -5.33 -18.98
N VAL A 58 -15.89 -4.58 -19.99
CA VAL A 58 -16.78 -3.93 -20.95
C VAL A 58 -16.94 -4.87 -22.15
N THR A 59 -18.18 -5.29 -22.42
CA THR A 59 -18.50 -6.07 -23.62
C THR A 59 -19.09 -5.15 -24.68
N ILE A 60 -18.46 -5.11 -25.85
CA ILE A 60 -18.97 -4.42 -27.04
C ILE A 60 -19.62 -5.46 -27.93
N THR A 61 -20.90 -5.26 -28.25
CA THR A 61 -21.65 -6.09 -29.19
C THR A 61 -21.91 -5.32 -30.47
N ALA A 62 -21.60 -5.92 -31.61
CA ALA A 62 -21.89 -5.38 -32.93
C ALA A 62 -22.89 -6.30 -33.63
N GLU A 63 -23.84 -5.72 -34.33
CA GLU A 63 -24.81 -6.42 -35.16
C GLU A 63 -24.72 -5.88 -36.59
N ALA A 64 -24.71 -6.79 -37.56
CA ALA A 64 -24.82 -6.47 -38.97
C ALA A 64 -26.08 -7.10 -39.54
N GLN A 65 -26.87 -6.29 -40.24
CA GLN A 65 -28.00 -6.73 -41.02
C GLN A 65 -27.58 -6.83 -42.48
N TRP A 66 -27.98 -7.89 -43.16
CA TRP A 66 -27.62 -8.16 -44.54
C TRP A 66 -28.76 -8.87 -45.26
N GLU A 67 -28.68 -8.93 -46.58
CA GLU A 67 -29.65 -9.59 -47.44
C GLU A 67 -28.85 -10.40 -48.48
N ASP A 68 -29.27 -11.62 -48.78
CA ASP A 68 -28.62 -12.42 -49.83
C ASP A 68 -29.07 -12.02 -51.25
N GLU A 69 -28.53 -12.69 -52.26
CA GLU A 69 -28.88 -12.46 -53.67
C GLU A 69 -30.37 -12.78 -54.00
N TYR A 70 -31.08 -13.48 -53.10
CA TYR A 70 -32.49 -13.85 -53.27
C TYR A 70 -33.45 -12.98 -52.44
N GLY A 71 -32.94 -11.97 -51.74
CA GLY A 71 -33.76 -11.06 -50.93
C GLY A 71 -34.09 -11.59 -49.52
N VAL A 72 -33.38 -12.61 -49.03
CA VAL A 72 -33.60 -13.16 -47.69
C VAL A 72 -32.81 -12.33 -46.66
N PRO A 73 -33.49 -11.67 -45.70
CA PRO A 73 -32.80 -10.90 -44.68
C PRO A 73 -32.13 -11.80 -43.65
N GLY A 74 -30.94 -11.41 -43.22
CA GLY A 74 -30.14 -12.08 -42.20
C GLY A 74 -29.53 -11.09 -41.21
N THR A 75 -29.20 -11.60 -40.03
CA THR A 75 -28.52 -10.84 -38.98
C THR A 75 -27.34 -11.65 -38.46
N THR A 76 -26.19 -10.98 -38.29
CA THR A 76 -24.99 -11.57 -37.69
C THR A 76 -24.52 -10.70 -36.55
N THR A 77 -24.20 -11.31 -35.41
CA THR A 77 -23.68 -10.62 -34.24
C THR A 77 -22.24 -11.01 -33.96
N ALA A 78 -21.42 -10.04 -33.54
CA ALA A 78 -20.09 -10.25 -32.99
C ALA A 78 -19.99 -9.58 -31.62
N SER A 79 -19.12 -10.10 -30.75
CA SER A 79 -18.84 -9.48 -29.46
C SER A 79 -17.34 -9.47 -29.15
N ALA A 80 -16.90 -8.44 -28.44
CA ALA A 80 -15.54 -8.31 -27.95
C ALA A 80 -15.58 -7.84 -26.49
N THR A 81 -14.80 -8.51 -25.63
CA THR A 81 -14.69 -8.17 -24.20
C THR A 81 -13.38 -7.45 -23.92
N ILE A 82 -13.45 -6.33 -23.19
CA ILE A 82 -12.31 -5.53 -22.76
C ILE A 82 -12.24 -5.58 -21.24
N ASN A 83 -11.16 -6.13 -20.70
CA ASN A 83 -10.90 -6.14 -19.25
C ASN A 83 -10.45 -4.75 -18.79
N VAL A 84 -11.08 -4.24 -17.73
CA VAL A 84 -10.75 -2.93 -17.14
C VAL A 84 -9.83 -3.14 -15.94
N VAL A 85 -8.69 -2.45 -15.94
CA VAL A 85 -7.69 -2.49 -14.86
C VAL A 85 -7.60 -1.13 -14.18
N GLN A 86 -7.48 -1.12 -12.85
CA GLN A 86 -7.46 0.05 -11.97
C GLN A 86 -6.12 0.16 -11.22
N PRO A 87 -5.07 0.65 -11.90
CA PRO A 87 -3.77 0.84 -11.28
C PRO A 87 -3.75 2.03 -10.30
N ILE A 88 -2.92 1.92 -9.26
CA ILE A 88 -2.59 3.03 -8.36
C ILE A 88 -1.10 3.34 -8.48
N LYS A 89 -0.77 4.60 -8.76
CA LYS A 89 0.61 5.08 -8.74
C LYS A 89 0.97 5.59 -7.35
N ILE A 90 2.00 5.02 -6.74
CA ILE A 90 2.59 5.49 -5.49
C ILE A 90 3.93 6.13 -5.79
N ASN A 91 3.99 7.45 -5.63
CA ASN A 91 5.22 8.21 -5.88
C ASN A 91 6.15 8.14 -4.66
N THR A 92 5.62 8.45 -3.47
CA THR A 92 6.40 8.53 -2.24
C THR A 92 5.64 7.98 -1.04
N TYR A 93 6.38 7.48 -0.06
CA TYR A 93 5.89 7.19 1.29
C TYR A 93 6.64 8.06 2.29
N LYS A 94 5.92 8.70 3.22
CA LYS A 94 6.49 9.60 4.21
C LYS A 94 6.07 9.16 5.60
N VAL A 95 7.02 9.08 6.53
CA VAL A 95 6.76 8.74 7.93
C VAL A 95 7.51 9.69 8.85
N ALA A 96 6.82 10.19 9.87
CA ALA A 96 7.44 10.97 10.93
C ALA A 96 8.15 10.02 11.90
N ILE A 97 9.40 10.33 12.22
CA ILE A 97 10.18 9.65 13.24
C ILE A 97 9.99 10.44 14.54
N PRO A 98 9.42 9.84 15.61
CA PRO A 98 9.25 10.55 16.87
C PRO A 98 10.61 10.92 17.47
N ALA A 99 10.70 12.08 18.13
CA ALA A 99 11.95 12.65 18.65
C ALA A 99 12.77 11.74 19.59
N LEU A 100 12.15 10.73 20.23
CA LEU A 100 12.82 9.74 21.08
C LEU A 100 13.48 8.60 20.29
N PHE A 101 13.41 8.64 18.97
CA PHE A 101 13.91 7.61 18.07
C PHE A 101 14.78 8.22 16.99
N ASP A 102 15.86 7.52 16.65
CA ASP A 102 16.70 7.82 15.50
C ASP A 102 16.46 6.80 14.40
N PHE A 103 16.47 7.24 13.14
CA PHE A 103 16.51 6.33 12.00
C PHE A 103 17.85 5.59 11.96
N VAL A 104 17.81 4.26 11.76
CA VAL A 104 19.02 3.45 11.57
C VAL A 104 19.39 3.45 10.08
N ALA A 105 20.40 4.24 9.71
CA ALA A 105 20.88 4.32 8.33
C ALA A 105 21.24 2.93 7.76
N GLY A 106 20.91 2.70 6.48
CA GLY A 106 21.16 1.43 5.79
C GLY A 106 20.19 0.29 6.13
N SER A 107 19.25 0.49 7.08
CA SER A 107 18.23 -0.53 7.42
C SER A 107 17.06 -0.59 6.43
N ALA A 108 16.88 0.45 5.63
CA ALA A 108 15.72 0.61 4.78
C ALA A 108 15.73 -0.34 3.58
N LYS A 109 14.57 -0.93 3.27
CA LYS A 109 14.36 -1.77 2.09
C LYS A 109 13.01 -1.52 1.44
N ILE A 110 12.95 -1.77 0.13
CA ILE A 110 11.72 -1.82 -0.67
C ILE A 110 11.70 -3.20 -1.34
N ASP A 111 10.68 -4.01 -1.08
CA ASP A 111 10.55 -5.40 -1.55
C ASP A 111 11.83 -6.24 -1.31
N GLY A 112 12.41 -6.08 -0.11
CA GLY A 112 13.62 -6.79 0.30
C GLY A 112 14.93 -6.24 -0.28
N GLN A 113 14.88 -5.29 -1.23
CA GLN A 113 16.07 -4.65 -1.79
C GLN A 113 16.47 -3.41 -0.98
N PRO A 114 17.77 -3.17 -0.73
CA PRO A 114 18.22 -1.96 -0.03
C PRO A 114 17.69 -0.69 -0.68
N ALA A 115 17.22 0.24 0.15
CA ALA A 115 16.72 1.54 -0.28
C ALA A 115 17.34 2.65 0.57
N THR A 116 17.53 3.83 -0.06
CA THR A 116 18.07 5.01 0.62
C THR A 116 16.98 6.07 0.73
N PRO A 117 16.24 6.13 1.85
CA PRO A 117 15.28 7.19 2.08
C PRO A 117 15.98 8.50 2.42
N VAL A 118 15.29 9.61 2.17
CA VAL A 118 15.74 10.96 2.56
C VAL A 118 15.17 11.29 3.94
N LEU A 119 16.03 11.69 4.88
CA LEU A 119 15.64 12.16 6.20
C LEU A 119 15.71 13.69 6.24
N GLU A 120 14.56 14.34 6.41
CA GLU A 120 14.43 15.81 6.52
C GLU A 120 13.50 16.15 7.67
N ALA A 121 13.96 16.99 8.62
CA ALA A 121 13.15 17.48 9.75
C ALA A 121 12.35 16.36 10.44
N ASP A 122 13.04 15.31 10.89
CA ASP A 122 12.47 14.13 11.56
C ASP A 122 11.46 13.34 10.71
N ARG A 123 11.46 13.52 9.39
CA ARG A 123 10.58 12.79 8.48
C ARG A 123 11.39 12.00 7.46
N LEU A 124 11.13 10.70 7.42
CA LEU A 124 11.72 9.77 6.47
C LEU A 124 10.84 9.71 5.21
N THR A 125 11.44 9.95 4.05
CA THR A 125 10.77 9.92 2.75
C THR A 125 11.37 8.83 1.86
N PHE A 126 10.53 7.91 1.41
CA PHE A 126 10.88 6.85 0.46
C PHE A 126 10.35 7.23 -0.91
N ALA A 127 11.22 7.26 -1.92
CA ALA A 127 10.82 7.28 -3.31
C ALA A 127 10.45 5.85 -3.72
N LEU A 128 9.21 5.66 -4.17
CA LEU A 128 8.69 4.36 -4.57
C LEU A 128 8.60 4.24 -6.09
N GLU A 129 7.98 5.25 -6.72
CA GLU A 129 7.74 5.29 -8.16
C GLU A 129 7.14 3.98 -8.72
N ARG A 130 6.23 3.37 -7.97
CA ARG A 130 5.59 2.10 -8.31
C ARG A 130 4.15 2.29 -8.75
N THR A 131 3.73 1.48 -9.71
CA THR A 131 2.31 1.28 -10.05
C THR A 131 1.86 -0.06 -9.52
N LEU A 132 0.84 -0.07 -8.67
CA LEU A 132 0.23 -1.28 -8.11
C LEU A 132 -1.07 -1.60 -8.84
N LEU A 133 -1.16 -2.80 -9.40
CA LEU A 133 -2.41 -3.37 -9.86
C LEU A 133 -3.26 -3.84 -8.67
N GLU A 134 -4.53 -4.13 -8.92
CA GLU A 134 -5.51 -4.57 -7.92
C GLU A 134 -5.01 -5.77 -7.13
N GLY A 135 -5.14 -5.70 -5.82
CA GLY A 135 -4.68 -6.73 -4.89
C GLY A 135 -3.16 -6.83 -4.73
N LYS A 136 -2.35 -6.12 -5.53
CA LYS A 136 -0.89 -6.10 -5.39
C LYS A 136 -0.46 -5.11 -4.32
N SER A 137 0.73 -5.35 -3.78
CA SER A 137 1.32 -4.54 -2.72
C SER A 137 2.80 -4.31 -2.94
N VAL A 138 3.33 -3.27 -2.31
CA VAL A 138 4.75 -3.06 -2.08
C VAL A 138 5.04 -3.15 -0.58
N SER A 139 6.16 -3.79 -0.23
CA SER A 139 6.66 -3.88 1.14
C SER A 139 7.77 -2.87 1.36
N LEU A 140 7.72 -2.14 2.48
CA LEU A 140 8.80 -1.30 2.96
C LEU A 140 9.28 -1.84 4.30
N GLU A 141 10.58 -1.78 4.52
CA GLU A 141 11.18 -2.07 5.81
C GLU A 141 12.08 -0.90 6.17
N TYR A 142 12.15 -0.54 7.46
CA TYR A 142 13.15 0.37 8.00
C TYR A 142 13.28 0.14 9.50
N SER A 143 14.38 0.58 10.10
CA SER A 143 14.58 0.44 11.53
C SER A 143 14.76 1.79 12.20
N VAL A 144 14.26 1.88 13.43
CA VAL A 144 14.45 3.02 14.33
C VAL A 144 15.12 2.54 15.62
N LYS A 145 15.90 3.42 16.26
CA LYS A 145 16.61 3.12 17.50
C LYS A 145 16.15 4.10 18.58
N ALA A 146 15.73 3.59 19.73
CA ALA A 146 15.37 4.45 20.86
C ALA A 146 16.62 5.13 21.45
N GLN A 147 16.53 6.43 21.72
CA GLN A 147 17.58 7.24 22.34
C GLN A 147 17.76 6.96 23.84
#